data_AF-A0A4Q3W4E1-F1
#
_entry.id   AF-A0A4Q3W4E1-F1
#
_cell.length_a   1.000
_cell.length_b   1.000
_cell.length_c   1.000
_cell.angle_alpha   90.00
_cell.angle_beta   90.00
_cell.angle_gamma   90.00
#
_symmetry.space_group_name_H-M   'P 1'
#
loop_
_entity.id
_entity.type
_entity.pdbx_description
1 polymer ?
#
loop_
_entity_poly.entity_id
_entity_poly.type
_entity_poly.pdbx_seq_one_letter_code
_entity_poly.pdbx_strand_id
1 'polypeptide(L)' 'MKQRTKDYMERRKAQCAMRHPGDLKSFLVAEHDASRNLIVKKDIRKMIEQLEEKTADHTSNEIL' A
#
# COMPACT_ATOMS: atom_id res chain seq x y z
N MET A 1 -13.43 13.22 20.91
CA MET A 1 -13.82 12.32 19.80
C MET A 1 -13.50 10.88 20.24
N LYS A 2 -14.40 9.91 20.03
CA LYS A 2 -14.14 8.51 20.43
C LYS A 2 -13.02 7.90 19.56
N GLN A 3 -12.18 7.03 20.11
CA GLN A 3 -11.05 6.41 19.39
C GLN A 3 -11.50 5.75 18.07
N ARG A 4 -12.62 5.03 18.11
CA ARG A 4 -13.24 4.38 16.94
C ARG A 4 -13.57 5.36 15.80
N THR A 5 -13.94 6.59 16.14
CA THR A 5 -14.22 7.65 15.15
C THR A 5 -12.93 8.18 14.53
N LYS A 6 -11.85 8.26 15.30
CA LYS A 6 -10.53 8.66 14.80
C LYS A 6 -9.97 7.64 13.81
N ASP A 7 -10.02 6.35 14.17
CA ASP A 7 -9.53 5.27 13.30
C ASP A 7 -10.36 5.13 12.01
N TYR A 8 -11.65 5.46 12.06
CA TYR A 8 -12.50 5.52 10.87
C TYR A 8 -12.11 6.68 9.94
N MET A 9 -11.86 7.86 10.51
CA MET A 9 -11.46 9.04 9.72
C MET A 9 -10.07 8.88 9.09
N GLU A 10 -9.13 8.23 9.78
CA GLU A 10 -7.80 7.92 9.23
C GLU A 10 -7.91 6.92 8.06
N ARG A 11 -8.69 5.84 8.20
CA ARG A 11 -8.95 4.89 7.10
C ARG A 11 -9.63 5.54 5.90
N ARG A 12 -10.58 6.43 6.14
CA ARG A 12 -11.27 7.17 5.07
C ARG A 12 -10.32 8.13 4.35
N LYS A 13 -9.41 8.80 5.06
CA LYS A 13 -8.35 9.62 4.46
C LYS A 13 -7.41 8.79 3.60
N ALA A 14 -6.99 7.62 4.08
CA ALA A 14 -6.16 6.70 3.32
C ALA A 14 -6.87 6.25 2.02
N GLN A 15 -8.15 5.89 2.10
CA GLN A 15 -8.95 5.55 0.91
C GLN A 15 -9.07 6.71 -0.08
N CYS A 16 -9.29 7.95 0.39
CA CYS A 16 -9.34 9.12 -0.51
C CYS A 16 -7.97 9.45 -1.14
N ALA A 17 -6.86 9.03 -0.52
CA ALA A 17 -5.51 9.21 -1.06
C ALA A 17 -5.13 8.13 -2.09
N MET A 18 -5.92 7.05 -2.22
CA MET A 18 -5.67 6.02 -3.23
C MET A 18 -5.95 6.57 -4.63
N ARG A 19 -4.92 6.59 -5.49
CA ARG A 19 -5.00 7.12 -6.86
C ARG A 19 -5.90 6.28 -7.78
N HIS A 20 -6.00 4.97 -7.53
CA HIS A 20 -6.88 4.07 -8.25
C HIS A 20 -7.52 3.06 -7.28
N PRO A 21 -8.83 2.74 -7.42
CA PRO A 21 -9.55 1.84 -6.51
C PRO A 21 -9.11 0.36 -6.58
N GLY A 22 -8.17 0.01 -7.47
CA GLY A 22 -7.57 -1.32 -7.59
C GLY A 22 -6.04 -1.34 -7.55
N ASP A 23 -5.39 -0.21 -7.27
CA ASP A 23 -3.92 -0.18 -7.20
C ASP A 23 -3.45 -0.69 -5.83
N LEU A 24 -3.13 -1.98 -5.80
CA LEU A 24 -2.57 -2.67 -4.65
C LEU A 24 -1.30 -2.00 -4.12
N LYS A 25 -0.46 -1.43 -5.00
CA LYS A 25 0.77 -0.75 -4.59
C LYS A 25 0.44 0.53 -3.82
N SER A 26 -0.46 1.35 -4.35
CA SER A 26 -0.94 2.55 -3.65
C SER A 26 -1.60 2.23 -2.30
N PHE A 27 -2.35 1.13 -2.22
CA PHE A 27 -2.94 0.66 -0.95
C PHE A 27 -1.86 0.29 0.08
N LEU A 28 -0.87 -0.50 -0.34
CA LEU A 28 0.22 -0.91 0.55
C LEU A 28 1.07 0.29 1.03
N VAL A 29 1.33 1.28 0.17
CA VAL A 29 2.02 2.51 0.58
C VAL A 29 1.22 3.28 1.65
N ALA A 30 -0.09 3.41 1.48
CA ALA A 30 -0.94 4.08 2.46
C ALA A 30 -0.99 3.33 3.80
N GLU A 31 -1.07 2.00 3.79
CA GLU A 31 -1.02 1.16 4.99
C GLU A 31 0.35 1.21 5.67
N HIS A 32 1.44 1.26 4.91
CA HIS A 32 2.78 1.48 5.46
C HIS A 32 2.83 2.80 6.22
N ASP A 33 2.31 3.88 5.66
CA ASP A 33 2.39 5.21 6.30
C ASP A 33 1.46 5.34 7.51
N ALA A 34 0.29 4.70 7.49
CA ALA A 34 -0.67 4.69 8.59
C ALA A 34 -0.23 3.78 9.76
N SER A 35 0.52 2.70 9.49
CA SER A 35 0.90 1.72 10.51
C SER A 35 1.92 2.26 11.51
N ARG A 36 1.69 2.00 12.80
CA ARG A 36 2.64 2.27 13.90
C ARG A 36 3.45 1.05 14.31
N ASN A 37 3.10 -0.13 13.80
CA ASN A 37 3.80 -1.36 14.12
C ASN A 37 4.97 -1.56 13.15
N LEU A 38 6.19 -1.62 13.70
CA LEU A 38 7.43 -1.74 12.93
C LEU A 38 7.52 -3.05 12.14
N ILE A 39 6.99 -4.16 12.68
CA ILE A 39 6.98 -5.46 12.00
C ILE A 39 6.07 -5.37 10.78
N VAL A 40 4.85 -4.87 10.97
CA VAL A 40 3.87 -4.67 9.90
C VAL A 40 4.42 -3.74 8.81
N LYS A 41 5.12 -2.66 9.18
CA LYS A 41 5.78 -1.76 8.21
C LYS A 41 6.82 -2.48 7.36
N LYS A 42 7.65 -3.32 7.99
CA LYS A 42 8.69 -4.09 7.30
C LYS A 42 8.07 -5.09 6.32
N ASP A 43 7.01 -5.77 6.72
CA ASP A 43 6.31 -6.74 5.87
C ASP A 43 5.66 -6.06 4.67
N ILE A 44 4.97 -4.93 4.88
CA ILE A 44 4.36 -4.15 3.79
C ILE A 44 5.42 -3.64 2.82
N ARG A 45 6.56 -3.15 3.31
CA ARG A 45 7.68 -2.72 2.45
C ARG A 45 8.18 -3.86 1.56
N LYS A 46 8.38 -5.05 2.12
CA LYS A 46 8.79 -6.23 1.37
C LYS A 46 7.78 -6.60 0.28
N MET A 47 6.48 -6.48 0.56
CA MET A 47 5.44 -6.71 -0.44
C MET A 47 5.48 -5.70 -1.59
N ILE A 48 5.77 -4.42 -1.29
CA ILE A 48 5.93 -3.38 -2.32
C ILE A 48 7.12 -3.68 -3.22
N GLU A 49 8.27 -4.05 -2.64
CA GLU A 49 9.49 -4.44 -3.37
C GLU A 49 9.22 -5.61 -4.32
N GLN A 50 8.53 -6.66 -3.85
CA GLN A 50 8.15 -7.81 -4.67
C GLN A 50 7.21 -7.46 -5.83
N LEU A 51 6.31 -6.48 -5.64
CA LEU A 51 5.44 -6.01 -6.70
C LEU A 51 6.24 -5.26 -7.78
N GLU A 52 7.23 -4.46 -7.38
CA GLU A 52 8.10 -3.73 -8.32
C GLU A 52 8.97 -4.68 -9.14
N GLU A 53 9.60 -5.68 -8.50
CA GLU A 53 10.37 -6.73 -9.18
C GLU A 53 9.51 -7.50 -10.19
N LYS A 54 8.31 -7.93 -9.77
CA LYS A 54 7.40 -8.70 -10.63
C LYS A 54 6.89 -7.90 -11.83
N THR A 55 6.73 -6.58 -11.70
CA THR A 55 6.41 -5.71 -12.84
C THR A 55 7.58 -5.54 -13.81
N ALA A 56 8.82 -5.54 -13.32
CA ALA A 56 10.01 -5.41 -14.16
C ALA A 56 10.25 -6.68 -15.01
N ASP A 57 9.97 -7.86 -14.46
CA ASP A 57 10.09 -9.13 -15.17
C ASP A 57 9.04 -9.30 -16.28
N HIS A 58 7.82 -8.76 -16.10
CA HIS A 58 6.77 -8.85 -17.12
C HIS A 58 7.03 -7.99 -18.35
N THR A 59 7.64 -6.80 -18.18
CA THR A 59 8.01 -5.93 -19.31
C THR A 59 9.16 -6.48 -20.17
N SER A 60 9.95 -7.40 -19.64
CA SER A 60 11.10 -7.99 -20.36
C SER A 60 10.71 -9.14 -21.30
N ASN A 61 9.50 -9.70 -21.16
CA ASN A 61 9.03 -10.84 -21.96
C ASN A 61 8.12 -10.46 -23.15
N GLU A 62 7.80 -9.18 -23.35
CA GLU A 62 6.97 -8.72 -24.49
C GLU A 62 7.78 -8.10 -25.64
N ILE A 63 9.12 -8.14 -25.58
CA ILE A 63 10.00 -7.71 -26.68
C ILE A 63 10.69 -8.94 -27.28
N LEU A 64 9.92 -9.75 -28.02
CA LEU A 64 10.42 -10.74 -28.99
C LEU A 64 9.39 -10.94 -30.11
#